data_AF-A0A2A7GYM1-F1
#
_entry.id   AF-A0A2A7GYM1-F1
#
_cell.length_a   1.000
_cell.length_b   1.000
_cell.length_c   1.000
_cell.angle_alpha   90.00
_cell.angle_beta   90.00
_cell.angle_gamma   90.00
#
_symmetry.space_group_name_H-M   'P 1'
#
loop_
_entity.id
_entity.type
_entity.pdbx_description
1 polymer ?
#
loop_
_entity_poly.entity_id
_entity_poly.type
_entity_poly.pdbx_seq_one_letter_code
_entity_poly.pdbx_strand_id
1 'polypeptide(L)'
;MKKIKDERLQMQNLKNIRIAFIVQTIGIFAILLYEVITKGIMEARNNPLWEVLMLTVVVFTWLNLKINVDVYDNAHHQKKPGPYYRIVILSALVGTVFALLAKFGPDHSSNSEALLAGSVIFVCFLIPFSFVYYLRKKRLEDHDV
;
A
#
# COMPACT_ATOMS: atom_id res chain seq x y z
N MET A 1 -9.36 35.98 11.87
CA MET A 1 -9.62 34.56 12.21
C MET A 1 -9.16 34.32 13.65
N LYS A 2 -10.06 33.91 14.56
CA LYS A 2 -9.71 33.71 15.98
C LYS A 2 -9.03 32.34 16.11
N LYS A 3 -7.78 32.30 16.60
CA LYS A 3 -7.07 31.02 16.81
C LYS A 3 -7.71 30.27 17.98
N ILE A 4 -8.09 29.02 17.76
CA ILE A 4 -8.59 28.13 18.81
C ILE A 4 -7.39 27.74 19.68
N LYS A 5 -7.36 28.21 20.94
CA LYS A 5 -6.29 27.89 21.90
C LYS A 5 -6.60 26.68 22.77
N ASP A 6 -7.87 26.32 22.96
CA ASP A 6 -8.26 25.18 23.78
C ASP A 6 -7.96 23.84 23.10
N GLU A 7 -7.19 23.00 23.78
CA GLU A 7 -6.79 21.67 23.30
C GLU A 7 -7.99 20.75 23.02
N ARG A 8 -9.06 20.86 23.83
CA ARG A 8 -10.30 20.06 23.65
C ARG A 8 -10.98 20.38 22.32
N LEU A 9 -11.07 21.66 21.98
CA LEU A 9 -11.66 22.15 20.73
C LEU A 9 -10.75 21.81 19.53
N GLN A 10 -9.42 21.86 19.69
CA GLN A 10 -8.48 21.40 18.66
C GLN A 10 -8.62 19.90 18.38
N MET A 11 -8.71 19.06 19.41
CA MET A 11 -8.91 17.62 19.26
C MET A 11 -10.23 17.30 18.56
N GLN A 12 -11.31 18.01 18.90
CA GLN A 12 -12.60 17.85 18.22
C GLN A 12 -12.52 18.28 16.75
N ASN A 13 -11.82 19.37 16.45
CA ASN A 13 -11.59 19.80 15.07
C ASN A 13 -10.80 18.76 14.26
N LEU A 14 -9.75 18.15 14.84
CA LEU A 14 -9.01 17.07 14.18
C LEU A 14 -9.89 15.84 13.90
N LYS A 15 -10.77 15.48 14.83
CA LYS A 15 -11.76 14.40 14.61
C LYS A 15 -12.74 14.74 13.48
N ASN A 16 -13.20 15.99 13.41
CA ASN A 16 -14.09 16.45 12.35
C ASN A 16 -13.38 16.44 10.98
N ILE A 17 -12.13 16.92 10.92
CA ILE A 17 -11.30 16.86 9.70
C ILE A 17 -11.11 15.41 9.26
N ARG A 18 -10.85 14.49 10.20
CA ARG A 18 -10.73 13.05 9.88
C ARG A 18 -12.01 12.48 9.26
N ILE A 19 -13.18 12.79 9.81
CA ILE A 19 -14.46 12.32 9.27
C ILE A 19 -14.69 12.92 7.88
N ALA A 20 -14.48 14.23 7.71
CA ALA A 20 -14.62 14.89 6.42
C ALA A 20 -13.68 14.30 5.36
N PHE A 21 -12.43 14.02 5.72
CA PHE A 21 -11.45 13.39 4.84
C PHE A 21 -11.87 11.97 4.43
N ILE A 22 -12.42 11.17 5.35
CA ILE A 22 -12.95 9.84 5.05
C ILE A 22 -14.12 9.94 4.05
N VAL A 23 -15.08 10.84 4.31
CA VAL A 23 -16.23 11.05 3.42
C VAL A 23 -15.78 11.52 2.04
N GLN A 24 -14.85 12.46 1.97
CA GLN A 24 -14.27 12.95 0.71
C GLN A 24 -13.59 11.82 -0.06
N THR A 25 -12.78 11.00 0.61
CA THR A 25 -12.08 9.88 -0.01
C THR A 25 -13.07 8.87 -0.58
N ILE A 26 -14.10 8.48 0.19
CA ILE A 26 -15.15 7.57 -0.27
C ILE A 26 -15.91 8.16 -1.46
N GLY A 27 -16.23 9.47 -1.42
CA GLY A 27 -16.92 10.16 -2.51
C GLY A 27 -16.12 10.14 -3.81
N ILE A 28 -14.82 10.47 -3.75
CA ILE A 28 -13.92 10.41 -4.92
C ILE A 28 -13.83 8.98 -5.45
N PHE A 29 -13.66 8.00 -4.56
CA PHE A 29 -13.63 6.58 -4.95
C PHE A 29 -14.92 6.12 -5.61
N ALA A 30 -16.09 6.54 -5.12
CA ALA A 30 -17.38 6.18 -5.70
C ALA A 30 -17.56 6.75 -7.12
N ILE A 31 -17.15 8.01 -7.33
CA ILE A 31 -17.20 8.66 -8.65
C ILE A 31 -16.28 7.92 -9.64
N LEU A 32 -15.04 7.66 -9.23
CA LEU A 32 -14.07 6.95 -10.09
C LEU A 32 -14.51 5.51 -10.37
N LEU A 33 -15.08 4.81 -9.38
CA LEU A 33 -15.62 3.46 -9.57
C LEU A 33 -16.79 3.46 -10.55
N TYR A 34 -17.67 4.46 -10.47
CA TYR A 34 -18.77 4.62 -11.42
C TYR A 34 -18.25 4.85 -12.85
N GLU A 35 -17.21 5.67 -13.02
CA GLU A 35 -16.57 5.87 -14.33
C GLU A 35 -15.89 4.62 -14.86
N VAL A 36 -15.22 3.85 -14.00
CA VAL A 36 -14.62 2.56 -14.39
C VAL A 36 -15.69 1.62 -14.95
N ILE A 37 -16.86 1.55 -14.31
CA ILE A 37 -17.95 0.66 -14.74
C ILE A 37 -18.62 1.15 -16.03
N THR A 38 -18.75 2.47 -16.21
CA THR A 38 -19.52 3.05 -17.33
C THR A 38 -18.69 3.36 -18.57
N LYS A 39 -17.45 3.84 -18.41
CA LYS A 39 -16.57 4.32 -19.48
C LYS A 39 -15.27 3.51 -19.62
N GLY A 40 -14.98 2.65 -18.64
CA GLY A 40 -13.78 1.81 -18.63
C GLY A 40 -12.60 2.41 -17.86
N ILE A 41 -11.61 1.56 -17.57
CA ILE A 41 -10.45 1.88 -16.72
C ILE A 41 -9.56 2.97 -17.32
N MET A 42 -9.43 3.01 -18.66
CA MET A 42 -8.56 3.98 -19.33
C MET A 42 -9.10 5.41 -19.17
N GLU A 43 -10.40 5.58 -19.34
CA GLU A 43 -11.07 6.87 -19.18
C GLU A 43 -11.07 7.33 -17.71
N ALA A 44 -11.28 6.41 -16.77
CA ALA A 44 -11.20 6.73 -15.34
C ALA A 44 -9.80 7.20 -14.91
N ARG A 45 -8.73 6.68 -15.55
CA ARG A 45 -7.34 7.09 -15.27
C ARG A 45 -7.01 8.46 -15.87
N ASN A 46 -7.62 8.80 -17.00
CA ASN A 46 -7.46 10.11 -17.63
C ASN A 46 -8.27 11.21 -16.94
N ASN A 47 -9.15 10.87 -15.99
CA ASN A 47 -9.89 11.86 -15.22
C ASN A 47 -8.94 12.62 -14.28
N PRO A 48 -8.97 13.97 -14.25
CA PRO A 48 -8.17 14.75 -13.30
C PRO A 48 -8.42 14.40 -11.83
N LEU A 49 -9.60 13.87 -11.48
CA LEU A 49 -9.88 13.35 -10.13
C LEU A 49 -8.98 12.18 -9.74
N TRP A 50 -8.62 11.32 -10.70
CA TRP A 50 -7.70 10.21 -10.48
C TRP A 50 -6.30 10.73 -10.14
N GLU A 51 -5.82 11.75 -10.86
CA GLU A 51 -4.51 12.34 -10.61
C GLU A 51 -4.43 12.98 -9.22
N VAL A 52 -5.45 13.76 -8.83
CA VAL A 52 -5.52 14.38 -7.50
C VAL A 52 -5.59 13.31 -6.40
N LEU A 53 -6.34 12.23 -6.61
CA LEU A 53 -6.39 11.10 -5.69
C LEU A 53 -4.99 10.46 -5.53
N MET A 54 -4.31 10.18 -6.63
CA MET A 54 -2.97 9.57 -6.60
C MET A 54 -1.95 10.48 -5.91
N LEU A 55 -1.94 11.78 -6.20
CA LEU A 55 -1.05 12.75 -5.57
C LEU A 55 -1.32 12.83 -4.06
N THR A 56 -2.58 12.92 -3.66
CA THR A 56 -2.95 12.98 -2.24
C THR A 56 -2.55 11.71 -1.49
N VAL A 57 -2.71 10.52 -2.09
CA VAL A 57 -2.25 9.25 -1.51
C VAL A 57 -0.74 9.20 -1.35
N VAL A 58 0.04 9.70 -2.32
CA VAL A 58 1.51 9.74 -2.22
C VAL A 58 1.95 10.64 -1.07
N VAL A 59 1.41 11.86 -0.99
CA VAL A 59 1.73 12.80 0.11
C VAL A 59 1.29 12.25 1.46
N PHE A 60 0.09 11.67 1.54
CA PHE A 60 -0.42 11.07 2.76
C PHE A 60 0.46 9.91 3.22
N THR A 61 0.86 9.01 2.31
CA THR A 61 1.77 7.90 2.60
C THR A 61 3.11 8.41 3.13
N TRP A 62 3.67 9.45 2.50
CA TRP A 62 4.92 10.06 2.94
C TRP A 62 4.83 10.63 4.36
N LEU A 63 3.75 11.37 4.67
CA LEU A 63 3.52 11.92 6.00
C LEU A 63 3.32 10.83 7.06
N ASN A 64 2.60 9.77 6.71
CA ASN A 64 2.39 8.64 7.62
C ASN A 64 3.64 7.78 7.79
N LEU A 65 4.53 7.72 6.80
CA LEU A 65 5.74 6.90 6.88
C LEU A 65 6.60 7.28 8.08
N LYS A 66 6.81 8.59 8.32
CA LYS A 66 7.55 9.08 9.48
C LYS A 66 6.93 8.61 10.80
N ILE A 67 5.62 8.77 10.93
CA ILE A 67 4.88 8.36 12.14
C ILE A 67 4.99 6.85 12.34
N ASN A 68 4.83 6.06 11.27
CA ASN A 68 4.98 4.62 11.35
C ASN A 68 6.38 4.23 11.81
N VAL A 69 7.43 4.82 11.25
CA VAL A 69 8.83 4.56 11.67
C VAL A 69 9.02 4.85 13.15
N ASP A 70 8.55 6.01 13.64
CA ASP A 70 8.68 6.39 15.05
C ASP A 70 7.94 5.41 15.98
N VAL A 71 6.76 4.91 15.57
CA VAL A 71 6.02 3.88 16.32
C VAL A 71 6.76 2.54 16.31
N TYR A 72 7.38 2.16 15.19
CA TYR A 72 8.14 0.91 15.07
C TYR A 72 9.46 0.95 15.85
N ASP A 73 10.18 2.08 15.89
CA ASP A 73 11.44 2.19 16.65
C ASP A 73 11.20 2.27 18.17
N ASN A 74 10.09 2.86 18.63
CA ASN A 74 9.72 2.86 20.06
C ASN A 74 9.13 1.52 20.54
N ALA A 75 8.70 0.65 19.62
CA ALA A 75 8.29 -0.70 19.94
C ALA A 75 9.53 -1.59 20.16
N HIS A 76 10.13 -1.49 21.35
CA HIS A 76 11.34 -2.20 21.82
C HIS A 76 11.30 -3.75 21.77
N HIS A 77 10.29 -4.35 21.15
CA HIS A 77 10.12 -5.79 21.00
C HIS A 77 10.09 -6.15 19.52
N GLN A 78 11.27 -6.21 18.89
CA GLN A 78 11.40 -6.86 17.59
C GLN A 78 11.06 -8.35 17.76
N LYS A 79 9.82 -8.74 17.45
CA LYS A 79 9.45 -10.15 17.37
C LYS A 79 10.37 -10.81 16.34
N LYS A 80 11.07 -11.87 16.76
CA LYS A 80 11.98 -12.66 15.93
C LYS A 80 11.38 -12.87 14.53
N PRO A 81 12.09 -12.54 13.45
CA PRO A 81 11.58 -12.72 12.10
C PRO A 81 11.24 -14.20 11.94
N GLY A 82 10.00 -14.48 11.53
CA GLY A 82 9.58 -15.84 11.20
C GLY A 82 10.48 -16.46 10.12
N PRO A 83 10.42 -17.78 9.95
CA PRO A 83 11.31 -18.49 9.02
C PRO A 83 11.21 -17.92 7.59
N TYR A 84 12.36 -17.68 6.95
CA TYR A 84 12.49 -17.08 5.60
C TYR A 84 11.61 -17.76 4.55
N TYR A 85 11.42 -19.09 4.66
CA TYR A 85 10.55 -19.86 3.78
C TYR A 85 9.11 -19.33 3.72
N ARG A 86 8.56 -18.76 4.81
CA ARG A 86 7.22 -18.15 4.81
C ARG A 86 7.12 -16.95 3.89
N ILE A 87 8.17 -16.14 3.82
CA ILE A 87 8.22 -14.96 2.95
C ILE A 87 8.25 -15.38 1.48
N VAL A 88 9.07 -16.41 1.16
CA VAL A 88 9.17 -16.98 -0.19
C VAL A 88 7.86 -17.63 -0.63
N ILE A 89 7.17 -18.37 0.26
CA ILE A 89 5.85 -18.92 -0.03
C ILE A 89 4.85 -17.80 -0.28
N LEU A 90 4.85 -16.74 0.53
CA LEU A 90 3.91 -15.63 0.40
C LEU A 90 4.12 -14.91 -0.94
N SER A 91 5.37 -14.61 -1.32
CA SER A 91 5.66 -13.99 -2.61
C SER A 91 5.29 -14.91 -3.77
N ALA A 92 5.53 -16.22 -3.66
CA ALA A 92 5.15 -17.21 -4.68
C ALA A 92 3.63 -17.30 -4.84
N LEU A 93 2.89 -17.27 -3.73
CA LEU A 93 1.43 -17.29 -3.73
C LEU A 93 0.88 -16.04 -4.43
N VAL A 94 1.40 -14.85 -4.10
CA VAL A 94 1.01 -13.59 -4.75
C VAL A 94 1.31 -13.64 -6.25
N GLY A 95 2.51 -14.04 -6.66
CA GLY A 95 2.87 -14.18 -8.08
C GLY A 95 1.97 -15.16 -8.83
N THR A 96 1.59 -16.28 -8.20
CA THR A 96 0.70 -17.29 -8.79
C THR A 96 -0.71 -16.75 -8.96
N VAL A 97 -1.24 -16.02 -7.96
CA VAL A 97 -2.58 -15.40 -8.06
C VAL A 97 -2.63 -14.40 -9.21
N PHE A 98 -1.61 -13.56 -9.37
CA PHE A 98 -1.54 -12.61 -10.49
C PHE A 98 -1.38 -13.30 -11.85
N ALA A 99 -0.60 -14.39 -11.95
CA ALA A 99 -0.50 -15.19 -13.16
C ALA A 99 -1.84 -15.83 -13.55
N LEU A 100 -2.62 -16.31 -12.57
CA LEU A 100 -3.95 -16.86 -12.79
C LEU A 100 -4.95 -15.79 -13.24
N LEU A 101 -4.91 -14.60 -12.63
CA LEU A 101 -5.74 -13.47 -13.04
C LEU A 101 -5.40 -13.01 -14.47
N ALA A 102 -4.13 -12.99 -14.86
CA ALA A 102 -3.71 -12.68 -16.22
C ALA A 102 -4.20 -13.74 -17.24
N LYS A 103 -4.27 -15.01 -16.83
CA LYS A 103 -4.78 -16.10 -17.68
C LYS A 103 -6.32 -16.08 -17.82
N PHE A 104 -7.05 -15.74 -16.77
CA PHE A 104 -8.52 -15.68 -16.75
C PHE A 104 -9.08 -14.30 -17.14
N GLY A 105 -8.22 -13.35 -17.48
CA GLY A 105 -8.60 -12.01 -17.93
C GLY A 105 -9.29 -12.01 -19.30
N PRO A 106 -10.01 -10.92 -19.64
CA PRO A 106 -10.76 -10.79 -20.90
C PRO A 106 -9.87 -10.81 -22.15
N ASP A 107 -8.61 -10.42 -22.02
CA ASP A 107 -7.58 -10.67 -23.03
C ASP A 107 -6.99 -12.05 -22.76
N HIS A 108 -7.37 -13.05 -23.58
CA HIS A 108 -6.75 -14.38 -23.56
C HIS A 108 -5.25 -14.24 -23.93
N SER A 109 -4.44 -13.88 -22.94
CA SER A 109 -3.01 -13.77 -23.06
C SER A 109 -2.42 -15.18 -23.10
N SER A 110 -1.47 -15.41 -24.00
CA SER A 110 -0.80 -16.70 -24.16
C SER A 110 -0.21 -17.18 -22.83
N ASN A 111 -0.14 -18.49 -22.60
CA ASN A 111 0.41 -19.06 -21.35
C ASN A 111 1.82 -18.51 -21.04
N SER A 112 2.59 -18.13 -22.06
CA SER A 112 3.92 -17.51 -21.93
C SER A 112 3.89 -16.10 -21.35
N GLU A 113 2.91 -15.27 -21.73
CA GLU A 113 2.79 -13.88 -21.28
C GLU A 113 2.26 -13.81 -19.84
N ALA A 114 1.28 -14.66 -19.49
CA ALA A 114 0.78 -14.78 -18.12
C ALA A 114 1.87 -15.27 -17.15
N LEU A 115 2.72 -16.22 -17.58
CA LEU A 115 3.88 -16.68 -16.80
C LEU A 115 4.93 -15.58 -16.63
N LEU A 116 5.18 -14.80 -17.70
CA LEU A 116 6.15 -13.71 -17.66
C LEU A 116 5.69 -12.59 -16.72
N ALA A 117 4.41 -12.19 -16.79
CA ALA A 117 3.82 -11.22 -15.87
C ALA A 117 3.86 -11.70 -14.40
N GLY A 118 3.49 -12.95 -14.14
CA GLY A 118 3.56 -13.55 -12.81
C GLY A 118 4.98 -13.61 -12.24
N SER A 119 5.96 -13.96 -13.08
CA SER A 119 7.38 -14.00 -12.71
C SER A 119 7.94 -12.63 -12.36
N VAL A 120 7.62 -11.60 -13.16
CA VAL A 120 8.05 -10.22 -12.88
C VAL A 120 7.50 -9.73 -11.53
N ILE A 121 6.22 -9.99 -11.26
CA ILE A 121 5.60 -9.63 -9.98
C ILE A 121 6.25 -10.41 -8.84
N PHE A 122 6.52 -11.70 -9.01
CA PHE A 122 7.21 -12.52 -8.01
C PHE A 122 8.58 -11.95 -7.64
N VAL A 123 9.41 -11.60 -8.63
CA VAL A 123 10.73 -11.02 -8.41
C VAL A 123 10.63 -9.64 -7.74
N CYS A 124 9.67 -8.81 -8.18
CA CYS A 124 9.42 -7.48 -7.62
C CYS A 124 9.04 -7.54 -6.13
N PHE A 125 8.31 -8.57 -5.70
CA PHE A 125 8.03 -8.80 -4.28
C PHE A 125 9.20 -9.45 -3.55
N LEU A 126 9.91 -10.40 -4.18
CA LEU A 126 10.97 -11.15 -3.49
C LEU A 126 12.16 -10.29 -3.08
N ILE A 127 12.61 -9.38 -3.95
CA ILE A 127 13.78 -8.52 -3.69
C ILE A 127 13.61 -7.64 -2.43
N PRO A 128 12.58 -6.77 -2.32
CA PRO A 128 12.42 -5.90 -1.14
C PRO A 128 12.15 -6.70 0.13
N PHE A 129 11.38 -7.80 0.05
CA PHE A 129 11.14 -8.65 1.22
C PHE A 129 12.40 -9.38 1.70
N SER A 130 13.25 -9.82 0.77
CA SER A 130 14.56 -10.41 1.11
C SER A 130 15.49 -9.38 1.74
N PHE A 131 15.52 -8.15 1.21
CA PHE A 131 16.30 -7.05 1.77
C PHE A 131 15.85 -6.68 3.20
N VAL A 132 14.54 -6.59 3.45
CA VAL A 132 13.99 -6.37 4.79
C VAL A 132 14.35 -7.51 5.75
N TYR A 133 14.30 -8.76 5.29
CA TYR A 133 14.71 -9.91 6.10
C TYR A 133 16.19 -9.84 6.49
N TYR A 134 17.06 -9.49 5.53
CA TYR A 134 18.49 -9.29 5.77
C TYR A 134 18.75 -8.19 6.81
N LEU A 135 18.08 -7.04 6.68
CA LEU A 135 18.19 -5.95 7.66
C LEU A 135 17.71 -6.35 9.06
N ARG A 136 16.61 -7.12 9.16
CA ARG A 136 16.11 -7.63 10.45
C ARG A 136 17.07 -8.64 11.08
N LYS A 137 17.66 -9.52 10.27
CA LYS A 137 18.64 -10.51 10.75
C LYS A 137 19.90 -9.82 11.28
N LYS A 138 20.46 -8.88 10.52
CA LYS A 138 21.64 -8.11 10.94
C LYS A 138 21.39 -7.35 12.24
N ARG A 139 20.24 -6.69 12.37
CA ARG A 139 19.88 -5.93 13.58
C ARG A 139 19.74 -6.83 14.82
N LEU A 140 19.30 -8.08 14.67
CA LEU A 140 19.25 -9.04 15.79
C LEU A 140 20.65 -9.50 16.22
N GLU A 141 21.53 -9.78 15.26
CA GLU A 141 22.93 -10.17 15.55
C GLU A 141 23.70 -9.04 16.25
N ASP A 142 23.45 -7.77 15.91
CA ASP A 142 24.06 -6.60 16.56
C ASP A 142 23.50 -6.32 17.97
N HIS A 143 22.29 -6.77 18.31
CA HIS A 143 21.66 -6.58 19.62
C HIS A 143 21.97 -7.70 20.64
N ASP A 144 22.56 -8.81 20.19
CA ASP A 144 22.97 -9.96 21.01
C ASP A 144 24.48 -9.88 21.43
N VAL A 145 25.18 -8.77 21.15
CA VAL A 145 26.58 -8.48 21.56
C VAL A 145 26.63 -7.47 22.70
#